data_AF-A0A0P8DX63-F1
#
_entry.id   AF-A0A0P8DX63-F1
#
_cell.length_a   1.000
_cell.length_b   1.000
_cell.length_c   1.000
_cell.angle_alpha   90.00
_cell.angle_beta   90.00
_cell.angle_gamma   90.00
#
_symmetry.space_group_name_H-M   'P 1'
#
loop_
_entity.id
_entity.type
_entity.pdbx_description
1 polymer ?
#
loop_
_entity_poly.entity_id
_entity_poly.type
_entity_poly.pdbx_seq_one_letter_code
_entity_poly.pdbx_strand_id
1 'polypeptide(L)' 'MPLTKVSHKFQVVIPKDIRELLGISKGDVLQVYEKDDEIVMKKTENKTRLSLKDLKGLGKEIWKDIDVEDYIKKERESW' A
#
# COMPACT_ATOMS: atom_id res chain seq x y z
N MET A 1 13.50 -25.75 -10.92
CA MET A 1 13.70 -24.52 -10.11
C MET A 1 14.83 -23.72 -10.74
N PRO A 2 14.56 -22.54 -11.29
CA PRO A 2 15.62 -21.73 -11.88
C PRO A 2 16.50 -21.14 -10.76
N LEU A 3 17.82 -21.30 -10.89
CA LEU A 3 18.80 -20.73 -9.96
C LEU A 3 19.30 -19.39 -10.53
N THR A 4 19.33 -18.36 -9.70
CA THR A 4 19.77 -17.03 -10.10
C THR A 4 20.91 -16.56 -9.22
N LYS A 5 22.01 -16.13 -9.83
CA LYS A 5 23.15 -15.58 -9.11
C LYS A 5 22.83 -14.14 -8.68
N VAL A 6 23.19 -13.82 -7.44
CA VAL A 6 23.15 -12.45 -6.92
C VAL A 6 24.29 -11.65 -7.55
N SER A 7 23.98 -10.51 -8.15
CA SER A 7 24.99 -9.63 -8.74
C SER A 7 25.74 -8.84 -7.66
N HIS A 8 26.83 -8.15 -8.05
CA HIS A 8 27.63 -7.29 -7.15
C HIS A 8 26.83 -6.18 -6.45
N LYS A 9 25.66 -5.80 -6.97
CA LYS A 9 24.76 -4.79 -6.39
C LYS A 9 23.57 -5.41 -5.65
N PHE A 10 23.67 -6.68 -5.24
CA PHE A 10 22.57 -7.43 -4.61
C PHE A 10 21.30 -7.54 -5.47
N GLN A 11 21.43 -7.43 -6.80
CA GLN A 11 20.31 -7.60 -7.72
C GLN A 11 20.19 -9.07 -8.12
N VAL A 12 18.96 -9.60 -8.12
CA VAL A 12 18.61 -10.90 -8.67
C VAL A 12 17.83 -10.71 -9.96
N VAL A 13 18.16 -11.50 -10.98
CA VAL A 13 17.45 -11.47 -12.26
C VAL A 13 16.27 -12.42 -12.17
N ILE A 14 15.04 -11.92 -12.29
CA ILE A 14 13.85 -12.78 -12.37
C ILE A 14 13.88 -13.53 -13.72
N PRO A 15 13.95 -14.89 -13.70
CA PRO A 15 13.96 -15.73 -14.90
C PRO A 15 12.75 -15.47 -15.80
N LYS A 16 12.93 -15.70 -17.10
CA LYS A 16 11.90 -15.44 -18.12
C LYS A 16 10.58 -16.16 -17.80
N ASP A 17 10.65 -17.43 -17.43
CA ASP A 17 9.47 -18.26 -17.15
C ASP A 17 8.61 -17.69 -16.02
N ILE A 18 9.26 -17.22 -14.94
CA ILE A 18 8.56 -16.62 -13.79
C ILE A 18 7.96 -15.26 -14.19
N ARG A 19 8.68 -14.49 -15.02
CA ARG A 19 8.22 -13.18 -15.49
C ARG A 19 6.96 -13.29 -16.34
N GLU A 20 6.91 -14.27 -17.23
CA GLU A 20 5.74 -14.54 -18.09
C GLU A 20 4.55 -15.05 -17.27
N LEU A 21 4.80 -15.96 -16.32
CA LEU A 21 3.76 -16.50 -15.45
C LEU A 21 3.11 -15.45 -14.53
N LEU A 22 3.90 -14.49 -14.03
CA LEU A 22 3.42 -13.40 -13.18
C LEU A 22 3.03 -12.13 -13.96
N GLY A 23 3.18 -12.13 -15.30
CA GLY A 23 2.88 -10.98 -16.15
C GLY A 23 3.64 -9.70 -15.75
N ILE A 24 4.91 -9.83 -15.35
CA ILE A 24 5.75 -8.71 -14.92
C ILE A 24 6.40 -8.06 -16.15
N SER A 25 6.16 -6.77 -16.33
CA SER A 25 6.73 -5.98 -17.44
C SER A 25 7.85 -5.05 -16.99
N LYS A 26 8.63 -4.54 -17.94
CA LYS A 26 9.65 -3.51 -17.65
C LYS A 26 8.95 -2.26 -17.09
N GLY A 27 9.38 -1.79 -15.92
CA GLY A 27 8.78 -0.63 -15.24
C GLY A 27 7.76 -0.99 -14.16
N ASP A 28 7.39 -2.26 -14.02
CA ASP A 28 6.53 -2.70 -12.92
C ASP A 28 7.26 -2.56 -11.57
N VAL A 29 6.52 -2.09 -10.56
CA VAL A 29 6.99 -2.01 -9.18
C VAL A 29 6.53 -3.27 -8.45
N LEU A 30 7.45 -3.88 -7.70
CA LEU A 30 7.18 -5.04 -6.85
C LEU A 30 7.34 -4.63 -5.39
N GLN A 31 6.41 -5.05 -4.54
CA GLN A 31 6.57 -4.98 -3.10
C GLN A 31 7.46 -6.14 -2.65
N VAL A 32 8.50 -5.85 -1.89
CA VAL A 32 9.44 -6.84 -1.36
C VAL A 32 9.37 -6.79 0.16
N TYR A 33 9.14 -7.94 0.79
CA TYR A 33 9.16 -8.07 2.25
C TYR A 33 9.66 -9.46 2.65
N GLU A 34 10.15 -9.55 3.88
CA GLU A 34 10.52 -10.81 4.52
C GLU A 34 9.28 -11.45 5.13
N LYS A 35 9.14 -12.76 4.96
CA LYS A 35 8.15 -13.56 5.67
C LYS A 35 8.74 -14.94 5.93
N ASP A 36 8.82 -15.35 7.20
CA ASP A 36 9.24 -16.70 7.60
C ASP A 36 10.59 -17.13 6.99
N ASP A 37 11.59 -16.24 7.01
CA ASP A 37 12.93 -16.42 6.40
C ASP A 37 12.92 -16.51 4.85
N GLU A 38 11.79 -16.21 4.21
CA GLU A 38 11.65 -16.12 2.76
C GLU A 38 11.54 -14.67 2.27
N ILE A 39 12.16 -14.39 1.13
CA ILE A 39 11.97 -13.12 0.41
C ILE A 39 10.73 -13.26 -0.48
N VAL A 40 9.65 -12.57 -0.11
CA VAL A 40 8.42 -12.55 -0.88
C VAL A 40 8.36 -11.29 -1.74
N MET A 41 8.20 -11.48 -3.05
CA MET A 41 8.00 -10.41 -4.01
C MET A 41 6.57 -10.48 -4.56
N LYS A 42 5.80 -9.41 -4.37
CA LYS A 42 4.42 -9.33 -4.86
C LYS A 42 4.26 -8.18 -5.84
N LYS A 43 3.56 -8.43 -6.95
CA LYS A 43 3.13 -7.35 -7.85
C LYS A 43 2.21 -6.42 -7.06
N THR A 44 2.64 -5.18 -6.87
CA THR A 44 1.79 -4.18 -6.25
C THR A 44 0.98 -3.54 -7.38
N GLU A 45 -0.34 -3.66 -7.31
CA GLU A 45 -1.17 -2.64 -7.94
C GLU A 45 -0.81 -1.37 -7.21
N ASN A 46 -0.31 -0.38 -7.94
CA ASN A 46 0.17 0.89 -7.43
C ASN A 46 -0.97 1.50 -6.58
N LYS A 47 -1.04 1.12 -5.29
CA LYS A 47 -1.97 1.70 -4.33
C LYS A 47 -1.37 3.05 -4.10
N THR A 48 -1.83 3.97 -4.94
CA THR A 48 -1.73 5.41 -4.81
C THR A 48 -1.58 5.71 -3.33
N ARG A 49 -0.48 6.37 -2.93
CA ARG A 49 -0.31 6.87 -1.57
C ARG A 49 -1.66 7.49 -1.18
N LEU A 50 -2.38 6.85 -0.26
CA LEU A 50 -3.70 7.30 0.16
C LEU A 50 -3.54 8.77 0.51
N SER A 51 -4.13 9.62 -0.31
CA SER A 51 -4.06 11.06 -0.13
C SER A 51 -5.05 11.41 0.96
N LEU A 52 -4.78 12.47 1.74
CA LEU A 52 -5.78 13.04 2.63
C LEU A 52 -7.09 13.40 1.88
N LYS A 53 -7.01 13.61 0.55
CA LYS A 53 -8.18 13.78 -0.32
C LYS A 53 -9.06 12.52 -0.43
N ASP A 54 -8.46 11.34 -0.37
CA ASP A 54 -9.19 10.06 -0.45
C ASP A 54 -9.94 9.75 0.85
N LEU A 55 -9.53 10.38 1.95
CA LEU A 55 -10.22 10.30 3.24
C LEU A 55 -11.40 11.27 3.36
N LYS A 56 -11.57 12.19 2.40
CA LYS A 56 -12.62 13.21 2.43
C LYS A 56 -13.99 12.53 2.33
N GLY A 57 -14.78 12.68 3.39
CA GLY A 57 -16.19 12.24 3.41
C GLY A 57 -16.44 10.87 4.04
N LEU A 58 -15.39 10.11 4.42
CA LEU A 58 -15.55 8.83 5.12
C LEU A 58 -16.33 8.95 6.45
N GLY A 59 -16.22 10.09 7.13
CA GLY A 59 -16.93 10.36 8.38
C GLY A 59 -18.30 11.02 8.22
N LYS A 60 -18.76 11.34 6.99
CA LYS A 60 -19.94 12.19 6.77
C LYS A 60 -21.20 11.65 7.45
N GLU A 61 -21.38 10.33 7.47
CA GLU A 61 -22.55 9.67 8.04
C GLU A 61 -22.63 9.81 9.56
N ILE A 62 -21.47 9.87 10.25
CA ILE A 62 -21.41 9.99 11.72
C ILE A 62 -21.92 11.36 12.17
N TRP A 63 -21.71 12.39 11.35
CA TRP A 63 -22.07 13.78 11.66
C TRP A 63 -23.47 14.19 11.15
N LYS A 64 -24.25 13.29 10.55
CA LYS A 64 -25.57 13.62 10.00
C LYS A 64 -26.60 13.97 11.07
N ASP A 65 -26.57 13.25 12.18
CA ASP A 65 -27.57 13.34 13.24
C ASP A 65 -27.05 14.10 14.48
N ILE A 66 -25.83 14.65 14.38
CA ILE A 66 -25.20 15.43 15.45
C ILE A 66 -25.34 16.90 15.10
N ASP A 67 -25.90 17.68 16.02
CA ASP A 67 -25.79 19.14 15.96
C ASP A 67 -24.33 19.52 16.22
N VAL A 68 -23.62 19.78 15.13
CA VAL A 68 -22.19 20.07 15.12
C VAL A 68 -21.88 21.31 15.95
N GLU A 69 -22.80 22.28 15.96
CA GLU A 69 -22.57 23.58 16.58
C GLU A 69 -22.72 23.49 18.10
N ASP A 70 -23.74 22.77 18.59
CA ASP A 70 -23.91 22.45 20.00
C ASP A 70 -22.79 21.54 20.54
N TYR A 71 -22.36 20.55 19.73
CA TYR A 71 -21.26 19.65 20.09
C TYR A 71 -19.93 20.39 20.27
N ILE A 72 -19.56 21.25 19.31
CA ILE A 72 -18.33 22.04 19.38
C ILE A 72 -18.36 23.01 20.57
N LYS A 73 -19.53 23.57 20.88
CA LYS A 73 -19.68 24.49 22.01
C LYS A 73 -19.42 23.78 23.35
N LYS A 74 -20.00 22.59 23.55
CA LYS A 74 -19.76 21.76 24.75
C LYS A 74 -18.30 21.36 24.92
N GLU A 75 -17.65 20.93 23.84
CA GLU A 75 -16.22 20.59 23.87
C GLU A 75 -15.35 21.81 24.25
N ARG A 76 -15.67 23.00 23.73
CA ARG A 76 -14.96 24.25 24.06
C ARG A 76 -15.18 24.74 25.50
N GLU A 77 -16.35 24.48 26.07
CA GLU A 77 -16.64 24.78 27.48
C GLU A 77 -15.96 23.78 28.43
N SER A 78 -15.53 22.62 27.92
CA SER A 78 -14.88 21.55 28.69
C SER A 78 -13.34 21.63 28.75
N TRP A 79 -12.72 22.55 28.00
CA TRP A 79 -11.28 22.81 27.97
C TRP A 79 -10.94 24.11 28.69
#